data_AF-A0AAU3CE84-F1
#
_entry.id   AF-A0AAU3CE84-F1
#
_cell.length_a   1.000
_cell.length_b   1.000
_cell.length_c   1.000
_cell.angle_alpha   90.00
_cell.angle_beta   90.00
_cell.angle_gamma   90.00
#
_symmetry.space_group_name_H-M   'P 1'
#
loop_
_entity.id
_entity.type
_entity.pdbx_description
1 polymer ?
#
loop_
_entity_poly.entity_id
_entity_poly.type
_entity_poly.pdbx_seq_one_letter_code
_entity_poly.pdbx_strand_id
1 'polypeptide(L)'
;MRRPWRAGGSEVIPYTHFSLTLSKKRRFSFWVGWNIDGGSLKKLSRNNIRFLKDPRLPASTQVGNELYENNRLDRGHIARRADLLWGSLPEAQKANTDSFFYSNITPQMDDFNQSSKNGLWGELEDAVFADVDVDDLKVSVFGGPVFQDDDRTFRGVKIPREFWKIIIFAEQGTLKAKAFLLTQNLDQLEALDLDELRLFQVTLGELEERTQLLFPAALHKGDTLVVPEAVADRTPLDSLADIQWDWALPGRSCDRRLICSLFPLWGRENAVICRTRSGSGFGRSCP
;
A
#
# COMPACT_ATOMS: atom_id res chain seq x y z
N MET A 1 8.02 27.85 -9.82
CA MET A 1 7.63 27.09 -8.61
C MET A 1 6.47 26.18 -9.00
N ARG A 2 6.66 24.86 -9.09
CA ARG A 2 5.59 23.92 -9.48
C ARG A 2 4.62 23.76 -8.31
N ARG A 3 3.31 23.89 -8.55
CA ARG A 3 2.27 23.70 -7.52
C ARG A 3 2.27 22.22 -7.07
N PRO A 4 2.10 21.91 -5.77
CA PRO A 4 1.97 20.52 -5.32
C PRO A 4 0.74 19.88 -5.95
N TRP A 5 0.87 18.61 -6.37
CA TRP A 5 -0.26 17.82 -6.86
C TRP A 5 -1.24 17.57 -5.71
N ARG A 6 -2.55 17.63 -6.01
CA ARG A 6 -3.61 17.44 -5.00
C ARG A 6 -4.50 16.26 -5.34
N ALA A 7 -4.58 15.30 -4.42
CA ALA A 7 -5.53 14.19 -4.40
C ALA A 7 -6.70 14.58 -3.48
N GLY A 8 -7.87 14.89 -4.04
CA GLY A 8 -9.05 15.25 -3.23
C GLY A 8 -8.87 16.49 -2.33
N GLY A 9 -7.99 17.42 -2.74
CA GLY A 9 -7.63 18.61 -1.94
C GLY A 9 -6.38 18.45 -1.06
N SER A 10 -5.90 17.22 -0.85
CA SER A 10 -4.72 16.91 -0.03
C SER A 10 -3.44 16.84 -0.86
N GLU A 11 -2.33 17.34 -0.32
CA GLU A 11 -1.03 17.39 -1.00
C GLU A 11 -0.40 15.99 -1.16
N VAL A 12 0.10 15.72 -2.36
CA VAL A 12 0.93 14.53 -2.65
C VAL A 12 2.39 14.87 -2.32
N ILE A 13 2.99 14.06 -1.47
CA ILE A 13 4.35 14.23 -0.94
C ILE A 13 5.26 13.21 -1.65
N PRO A 14 6.20 13.66 -2.49
CA PRO A 14 7.10 12.77 -3.21
C PRO A 14 8.30 12.35 -2.36
N TYR A 15 8.72 11.10 -2.54
CA TYR A 15 9.95 10.49 -2.06
C TYR A 15 10.62 9.73 -3.23
N THR A 16 11.80 9.17 -3.01
CA THR A 16 12.42 8.29 -4.02
C THR A 16 11.68 6.95 -4.06
N HIS A 17 11.15 6.60 -5.24
CA HIS A 17 10.37 5.38 -5.56
C HIS A 17 8.99 5.23 -4.93
N PHE A 18 8.55 6.18 -4.11
CA PHE A 18 7.17 6.23 -3.60
C PHE A 18 6.65 7.65 -3.45
N SER A 19 5.34 7.79 -3.35
CA SER A 19 4.65 9.03 -3.03
C SER A 19 3.47 8.73 -2.13
N LEU A 20 3.07 9.69 -1.30
CA LEU A 20 1.96 9.50 -0.38
C LEU A 20 1.13 10.76 -0.22
N THR A 21 -0.07 10.59 0.32
CA THR A 21 -0.85 11.68 0.88
C THR A 21 -1.05 11.44 2.36
N LEU A 22 -0.81 12.45 3.18
CA LEU A 22 -0.92 12.36 4.65
C LEU A 22 -2.30 12.82 5.14
N SER A 23 -2.91 12.06 6.04
CA SER A 23 -4.03 12.53 6.84
C SER A 23 -3.53 13.34 8.01
N LYS A 24 -3.70 14.67 7.99
CA LYS A 24 -3.29 15.52 9.12
C LYS A 24 -4.05 15.18 10.42
N LYS A 25 -5.32 14.78 10.30
CA LYS A 25 -6.17 14.36 11.44
C LYS A 25 -5.70 13.04 12.04
N ARG A 26 -5.39 12.05 11.19
CA ARG A 26 -4.96 10.72 11.64
C ARG A 26 -3.46 10.62 11.92
N ARG A 27 -2.67 11.55 11.37
CA ARG A 27 -1.21 11.62 11.44
C ARG A 27 -0.48 10.43 10.80
N PHE A 28 -1.17 9.74 9.89
CA PHE A 28 -0.68 8.62 9.08
C PHE A 28 -1.02 8.88 7.60
N SER A 29 -0.43 8.12 6.69
CA SER A 29 -0.77 8.20 5.26
C SER A 29 -2.23 7.77 5.03
N PHE A 30 -2.93 8.46 4.14
CA PHE A 30 -4.19 7.99 3.56
C PHE A 30 -3.93 6.87 2.56
N TRP A 31 -2.92 7.07 1.73
CA TRP A 31 -2.42 6.11 0.76
C TRP A 31 -0.94 6.39 0.51
N VAL A 32 -0.23 5.34 0.11
CA VAL A 32 1.12 5.37 -0.43
C VAL A 32 1.11 4.60 -1.74
N GLY A 33 1.68 5.18 -2.79
CA GLY A 33 1.86 4.54 -4.09
C GLY A 33 3.36 4.40 -4.38
N TRP A 34 3.80 3.23 -4.81
CA TRP A 34 5.19 2.94 -5.13
C TRP A 34 5.31 1.99 -6.31
N ASN A 35 6.51 1.93 -6.89
CA ASN A 35 6.83 0.99 -7.96
C ASN A 35 7.95 0.06 -7.54
N ILE A 36 7.94 -1.14 -8.12
CA ILE A 36 8.95 -2.18 -7.96
C ILE A 36 9.55 -2.44 -9.33
N ASP A 37 10.89 -2.34 -9.40
CA ASP A 37 11.68 -2.73 -10.55
C ASP A 37 12.55 -3.95 -10.19
N GLY A 38 12.03 -5.15 -10.46
CA GLY A 38 12.70 -6.41 -10.13
C GLY A 38 14.09 -6.52 -10.74
N GLY A 39 14.21 -6.17 -12.03
CA GLY A 39 15.45 -6.27 -12.79
C GLY A 39 16.55 -5.29 -12.36
N SER A 40 16.25 -4.31 -11.50
CA SER A 40 17.26 -3.37 -11.01
C SER A 40 17.37 -3.29 -9.48
N LEU A 41 16.80 -4.25 -8.76
CA LEU A 41 16.91 -4.35 -7.30
C LEU A 41 18.37 -4.38 -6.80
N LYS A 42 18.58 -3.78 -5.62
CA LYS A 42 19.86 -3.64 -4.93
C LYS A 42 19.74 -4.22 -3.53
N LYS A 43 20.72 -5.03 -3.15
CA LYS A 43 20.88 -5.52 -1.79
C LYS A 43 21.58 -4.44 -0.96
N LEU A 44 20.80 -3.68 -0.18
CA LEU A 44 21.32 -2.68 0.76
C LEU A 44 20.99 -3.09 2.19
N SER A 45 21.87 -2.73 3.13
CA SER A 45 21.61 -2.93 4.56
C SER A 45 20.61 -1.93 5.10
N ARG A 46 19.86 -2.34 6.12
CA ARG A 46 19.01 -1.47 6.96
C ARG A 46 19.76 -0.90 8.17
N ASN A 47 20.99 -1.35 8.42
CA ASN A 47 21.74 -0.98 9.61
C ASN A 47 22.03 0.53 9.62
N ASN A 48 22.00 1.13 10.80
CA ASN A 48 22.29 2.55 11.04
C ASN A 48 21.30 3.55 10.40
N ILE A 49 20.16 3.11 9.87
CA ILE A 49 19.09 4.01 9.45
C ILE A 49 18.09 4.17 10.59
N ARG A 50 17.87 5.41 11.02
CA ARG A 50 16.92 5.74 12.09
C ARG A 50 15.58 6.15 11.51
N PHE A 51 14.50 5.78 12.19
CA PHE A 51 13.19 6.35 11.89
C PHE A 51 13.13 7.81 12.34
N LEU A 52 12.67 8.69 11.45
CA LEU A 52 12.65 10.13 11.67
C LEU A 52 11.33 10.73 11.21
N LYS A 53 10.91 11.83 11.84
CA LYS A 53 9.83 12.65 11.28
C LYS A 53 10.38 13.35 10.03
N ASP A 54 9.58 13.44 8.98
CA ASP A 54 9.96 14.17 7.77
C ASP A 54 10.02 15.67 8.10
N PRO A 55 11.20 16.33 7.99
CA PRO A 55 11.36 17.74 8.33
C PRO A 55 10.62 18.69 7.37
N ARG A 56 10.18 18.20 6.21
CA ARG A 56 9.39 18.98 5.25
C ARG A 56 7.93 19.16 5.70
N LEU A 57 7.47 18.35 6.67
CA LEU A 57 6.09 18.32 7.12
C LEU A 57 5.99 18.85 8.56
N PRO A 58 4.88 19.52 8.94
CA PRO A 58 4.69 19.97 10.31
C PRO A 58 4.77 18.81 11.30
N ALA A 59 5.56 18.96 12.37
CA ALA A 59 5.78 17.90 13.36
C ALA A 59 4.47 17.42 14.02
N SER A 60 3.48 18.31 14.15
CA SER A 60 2.13 18.00 14.69
C SER A 60 1.30 17.08 13.79
N THR A 61 1.66 16.94 12.51
CA THR A 61 0.96 16.08 11.56
C THR A 61 1.53 14.66 11.50
N GLN A 62 2.57 14.36 12.29
CA GLN A 62 3.26 13.08 12.29
C GLN A 62 3.36 12.52 13.70
N VAL A 63 3.24 11.21 13.82
CA VAL A 63 3.54 10.49 15.06
C VAL A 63 4.94 9.89 14.94
N GLY A 64 5.78 10.11 15.95
CA GLY A 64 7.13 9.57 16.01
C GLY A 64 7.24 8.37 16.94
N ASN A 65 8.46 8.14 17.45
CA ASN A 65 8.76 6.99 18.32
C ASN A 65 7.94 6.97 19.62
N GLU A 66 7.41 8.12 20.03
CA GLU A 66 6.55 8.26 21.22
C GLU A 66 5.30 7.34 21.19
N LEU A 67 4.87 6.86 20.02
CA LEU A 67 3.79 5.88 19.90
C LEU A 67 4.28 4.43 20.01
N TYR A 68 5.48 4.13 19.53
CA TYR A 68 5.99 2.77 19.32
C TYR A 68 6.87 2.28 20.47
N GLU A 69 7.36 3.17 21.34
CA GLU A 69 8.22 2.77 22.44
C GLU A 69 7.47 2.00 23.54
N ASN A 70 8.11 0.95 24.06
CA ASN A 70 7.63 0.16 25.20
C ASN A 70 6.23 -0.44 25.01
N ASN A 71 5.93 -0.96 23.81
CA ASN A 71 4.70 -1.69 23.51
C ASN A 71 4.89 -2.60 22.28
N ARG A 72 3.84 -3.33 21.90
CA ARG A 72 3.86 -4.30 20.79
C ARG A 72 3.66 -3.69 19.39
N LEU A 73 3.34 -2.40 19.28
CA LEU A 73 3.23 -1.74 17.97
C LEU A 73 4.62 -1.55 17.36
N ASP A 74 4.84 -2.19 16.22
CA ASP A 74 6.00 -1.97 15.38
C ASP A 74 5.75 -0.83 14.37
N ARG A 75 6.87 -0.31 13.84
CA ARG A 75 6.93 0.72 12.81
C ARG A 75 6.70 0.08 11.44
N GLY A 76 5.44 -0.28 11.21
CA GLY A 76 4.95 -0.88 9.97
C GLY A 76 5.12 0.03 8.77
N HIS A 77 5.89 -0.38 7.77
CA HIS A 77 6.04 0.35 6.51
C HIS A 77 4.80 0.12 5.64
N ILE A 78 4.20 1.18 5.08
CA ILE A 78 3.17 1.02 4.05
C ILE A 78 3.82 0.67 2.70
N ALA A 79 4.67 1.54 2.17
CA ALA A 79 5.59 1.16 1.11
C ALA A 79 6.79 0.45 1.74
N ARG A 80 6.87 -0.88 1.52
CA ARG A 80 7.88 -1.70 2.16
C ARG A 80 9.26 -1.29 1.67
N ARG A 81 10.22 -1.25 2.59
CA ARG A 81 11.61 -0.92 2.26
C ARG A 81 12.17 -1.75 1.10
N ALA A 82 11.95 -3.06 1.10
CA ALA A 82 12.53 -3.98 0.11
C ALA A 82 12.09 -3.65 -1.33
N ASP A 83 10.84 -3.20 -1.49
CA ASP A 83 10.22 -2.86 -2.78
C ASP A 83 10.86 -1.63 -3.43
N LEU A 84 11.51 -0.79 -2.64
CA LEU A 84 12.00 0.52 -3.06
C LEU A 84 13.47 0.51 -3.45
N LEU A 85 14.20 -0.59 -3.30
CA LEU A 85 15.66 -0.61 -3.43
C LEU A 85 16.11 -0.91 -4.86
N TRP A 86 15.71 -0.13 -5.86
CA TRP A 86 16.06 -0.40 -7.26
C TRP A 86 16.70 0.81 -7.96
N GLY A 87 17.13 0.63 -9.21
CA GLY A 87 17.78 1.68 -10.00
C GLY A 87 19.28 1.81 -9.76
N SER A 88 19.81 3.04 -9.84
CA SER A 88 21.23 3.28 -9.56
C SER A 88 21.54 3.13 -8.07
N LEU A 89 22.79 2.80 -7.70
CA LEU A 89 23.16 2.65 -6.29
C LEU A 89 22.85 3.90 -5.44
N PRO A 90 23.15 5.15 -5.87
CA PRO A 90 22.79 6.35 -5.11
C PRO A 90 21.28 6.55 -4.97
N GLU A 91 20.51 6.18 -5.99
CA GLU A 91 19.05 6.28 -6.00
C GLU A 91 18.43 5.29 -5.00
N ALA A 92 18.85 4.02 -5.05
CA ALA A 92 18.42 2.99 -4.11
C ALA A 92 18.82 3.34 -2.66
N GLN A 93 20.00 3.93 -2.42
CA GLN A 93 20.42 4.41 -1.10
C GLN A 93 19.52 5.54 -0.58
N LYS A 94 19.13 6.46 -1.46
CA LYS A 94 18.19 7.53 -1.11
C LYS A 94 16.80 6.95 -0.79
N ALA A 95 16.29 6.03 -1.61
CA ALA A 95 15.02 5.35 -1.35
C ALA A 95 15.03 4.56 -0.03
N ASN A 96 16.14 3.87 0.25
CA ASN A 96 16.35 3.17 1.52
C ASN A 96 16.21 4.13 2.70
N THR A 97 16.79 5.33 2.64
CA THR A 97 16.70 6.33 3.71
C THR A 97 15.30 6.94 3.79
N ASP A 98 14.71 7.32 2.65
CA ASP A 98 13.37 7.91 2.56
C ASP A 98 12.30 6.96 3.16
N SER A 99 12.46 5.65 3.02
CA SER A 99 11.49 4.66 3.52
C SER A 99 11.27 4.70 5.05
N PHE A 100 12.24 5.24 5.81
CA PHE A 100 12.21 5.32 7.28
C PHE A 100 11.56 6.61 7.82
N PHE A 101 11.00 7.46 6.97
CA PHE A 101 10.22 8.60 7.46
C PHE A 101 8.88 8.13 8.03
N TYR A 102 8.51 8.65 9.21
CA TYR A 102 7.25 8.30 9.88
C TYR A 102 5.98 8.59 9.05
N SER A 103 6.06 9.43 8.01
CA SER A 103 4.99 9.63 7.03
C SER A 103 4.63 8.35 6.25
N ASN A 104 5.57 7.41 6.09
CA ASN A 104 5.39 6.09 5.48
C ASN A 104 5.09 4.99 6.52
N ILE A 105 5.00 5.34 7.81
CA ILE A 105 4.88 4.38 8.91
C ILE A 105 3.50 4.45 9.54
N THR A 106 2.89 3.29 9.77
CA THR A 106 1.64 3.16 10.51
C THR A 106 1.79 2.03 11.55
N PRO A 107 1.22 2.17 12.76
CA PRO A 107 1.26 1.16 13.81
C PRO A 107 0.66 -0.16 13.34
N GLN A 108 1.50 -1.18 13.35
CA GLN A 108 1.17 -2.58 13.06
C GLN A 108 1.61 -3.41 14.25
N MET A 109 0.84 -4.42 14.64
CA MET A 109 1.28 -5.39 15.64
C MET A 109 2.56 -6.10 15.15
N ASP A 110 3.41 -6.53 16.07
CA ASP A 110 4.73 -7.09 15.77
C ASP A 110 4.69 -8.39 14.94
N ASP A 111 3.62 -9.17 15.08
CA ASP A 111 3.24 -10.33 14.27
C ASP A 111 2.86 -9.94 12.82
N PHE A 112 2.16 -8.82 12.63
CA PHE A 112 1.78 -8.27 11.32
C PHE A 112 3.01 -7.97 10.45
N ASN A 113 4.08 -7.44 11.05
CA ASN A 113 5.32 -7.16 10.31
C ASN A 113 6.19 -8.42 10.12
N GLN A 114 6.00 -9.48 10.91
CA GLN A 114 6.76 -10.72 10.80
C GLN A 114 6.15 -11.71 9.79
N SER A 115 4.82 -11.74 9.65
CA SER A 115 4.13 -12.46 8.57
C SER A 115 4.44 -11.88 7.19
N SER A 116 4.90 -10.63 7.08
CA SER A 116 5.41 -10.09 5.80
C SER A 116 6.83 -10.55 5.44
N LYS A 117 7.57 -11.18 6.36
CA LYS A 117 8.92 -11.73 6.12
C LYS A 117 8.91 -13.22 5.73
N ASN A 118 7.95 -14.01 6.22
CA ASN A 118 7.81 -15.47 6.01
C ASN A 118 6.35 -15.94 5.88
N GLY A 119 5.42 -15.04 5.55
CA GLY A 119 4.00 -15.37 5.46
C GLY A 119 3.39 -14.91 4.14
N LEU A 120 2.08 -14.99 4.07
CA LEU A 120 1.26 -14.94 2.86
C LEU A 120 1.55 -13.76 1.91
N TRP A 121 2.07 -12.63 2.42
CA TRP A 121 2.48 -11.50 1.60
C TRP A 121 3.84 -11.72 0.90
N GLY A 122 4.83 -12.30 1.59
CA GLY A 122 6.09 -12.71 0.97
C GLY A 122 5.84 -13.81 -0.06
N GLU A 123 4.92 -14.73 0.25
CA GLU A 123 4.44 -15.73 -0.71
C GLU A 123 3.69 -15.08 -1.88
N LEU A 124 2.86 -14.05 -1.66
CA LEU A 124 2.10 -13.39 -2.73
C LEU A 124 3.02 -12.66 -3.69
N GLU A 125 4.09 -12.11 -3.14
CA GLU A 125 5.21 -11.61 -3.92
C GLU A 125 5.86 -12.72 -4.71
N ASP A 126 6.28 -13.82 -4.08
CA ASP A 126 6.82 -14.98 -4.79
C ASP A 126 5.86 -15.52 -5.86
N ALA A 127 4.55 -15.49 -5.66
CA ALA A 127 3.54 -15.90 -6.62
C ALA A 127 3.39 -14.93 -7.80
N VAL A 128 3.41 -13.62 -7.53
CA VAL A 128 3.50 -12.59 -8.59
C VAL A 128 4.85 -12.69 -9.31
N PHE A 129 5.88 -13.23 -8.66
CA PHE A 129 7.24 -13.39 -9.19
C PHE A 129 7.51 -14.77 -9.84
N ALA A 130 6.65 -15.78 -9.64
CA ALA A 130 6.92 -17.17 -10.03
C ALA A 130 6.86 -17.40 -11.55
N ASP A 131 6.08 -16.57 -12.27
CA ASP A 131 5.88 -16.68 -13.73
C ASP A 131 6.44 -15.49 -14.54
N VAL A 132 7.09 -14.54 -13.87
CA VAL A 132 7.72 -13.38 -14.53
C VAL A 132 9.23 -13.56 -14.47
N ASP A 133 9.89 -13.52 -15.63
CA ASP A 133 11.35 -13.45 -15.69
C ASP A 133 11.78 -12.22 -14.87
N VAL A 134 12.53 -12.44 -13.78
CA VAL A 134 12.77 -11.43 -12.71
C VAL A 134 13.35 -10.13 -13.28
N ASP A 135 14.05 -10.24 -14.42
CA ASP A 135 14.66 -9.13 -15.15
C ASP A 135 13.64 -8.16 -15.81
N ASP A 136 12.41 -8.59 -16.08
CA ASP A 136 11.35 -7.81 -16.75
C ASP A 136 10.18 -7.42 -15.81
N LEU A 137 10.30 -7.71 -14.51
CA LEU A 137 9.24 -7.47 -13.53
C LEU A 137 9.06 -5.96 -13.22
N LYS A 138 7.91 -5.43 -13.64
CA LYS A 138 7.47 -4.05 -13.39
C LYS A 138 6.11 -4.07 -12.69
N VAL A 139 6.11 -3.71 -11.40
CA VAL A 139 4.89 -3.71 -10.58
C VAL A 139 4.66 -2.31 -10.01
N SER A 140 3.41 -1.88 -10.00
CA SER A 140 2.98 -0.69 -9.26
C SER A 140 2.06 -1.13 -8.14
N VAL A 141 2.21 -0.49 -6.99
CA VAL A 141 1.50 -0.88 -5.78
C VAL A 141 0.93 0.35 -5.10
N PHE A 142 -0.31 0.23 -4.64
CA PHE A 142 -0.94 1.19 -3.75
C PHE A 142 -1.28 0.51 -2.44
N GLY A 143 -1.22 1.23 -1.34
CA GLY A 143 -1.67 0.72 -0.06
C GLY A 143 -1.82 1.79 0.98
N GLY A 144 -2.40 1.42 2.11
CA GLY A 144 -2.61 2.33 3.23
C GLY A 144 -3.46 1.71 4.31
N PRO A 145 -3.66 2.41 5.44
CA PRO A 145 -4.66 2.04 6.43
C PRO A 145 -6.08 2.33 5.91
N VAL A 146 -7.06 1.60 6.43
CA VAL A 146 -8.47 2.01 6.43
C VAL A 146 -8.73 2.73 7.74
N PHE A 147 -9.29 3.94 7.65
CA PHE A 147 -9.58 4.77 8.82
C PHE A 147 -11.04 4.64 9.21
N GLN A 148 -11.28 4.12 10.41
CA GLN A 148 -12.62 3.99 10.98
C GLN A 148 -12.81 5.04 12.08
N ASP A 149 -14.06 5.50 12.27
CA ASP A 149 -14.38 6.48 13.31
C ASP A 149 -14.29 5.88 14.73
N ASP A 150 -14.47 4.57 14.86
CA ASP A 150 -14.40 3.80 16.10
C ASP A 150 -13.00 3.15 16.33
N ASP A 151 -11.99 3.52 15.54
CA ASP A 151 -10.61 3.08 15.75
C ASP A 151 -10.15 3.37 17.19
N ARG A 152 -9.50 2.37 17.81
CA ARG A 152 -9.01 2.43 19.20
C ARG A 152 -8.04 3.59 19.37
N THR A 153 -8.22 4.37 20.43
CA THR A 153 -7.26 5.42 20.79
C THR A 153 -6.18 4.85 21.70
N PHE A 154 -4.92 5.00 21.30
CA PHE A 154 -3.75 4.66 22.11
C PHE A 154 -2.77 5.84 22.10
N ARG A 155 -2.34 6.29 23.28
CA ARG A 155 -1.48 7.48 23.46
C ARG A 155 -1.98 8.72 22.69
N GLY A 156 -3.31 8.92 22.67
CA GLY A 156 -3.95 10.05 21.97
C GLY A 156 -3.95 9.94 20.44
N VAL A 157 -3.67 8.76 19.88
CA VAL A 157 -3.70 8.48 18.43
C VAL A 157 -4.73 7.39 18.14
N LYS A 158 -5.56 7.55 17.11
CA LYS A 158 -6.46 6.49 16.61
C LYS A 158 -5.70 5.50 15.74
N ILE A 159 -5.59 4.26 16.20
CA ILE A 159 -4.83 3.17 15.58
C ILE A 159 -5.74 2.43 14.59
N PRO A 160 -5.41 2.38 13.29
CA PRO A 160 -6.21 1.64 12.31
C PRO A 160 -6.12 0.13 12.58
N ARG A 161 -7.23 -0.58 12.41
CA ARG A 161 -7.30 -2.06 12.51
C ARG A 161 -7.24 -2.77 11.17
N GLU A 162 -7.41 -2.03 10.07
CA GLU A 162 -7.41 -2.57 8.72
C GLU A 162 -6.41 -1.83 7.84
N PHE A 163 -5.83 -2.55 6.90
CA PHE A 163 -4.95 -2.05 5.86
C PHE A 163 -5.39 -2.62 4.53
N TRP A 164 -5.10 -1.90 3.45
CA TRP A 164 -5.41 -2.34 2.11
C TRP A 164 -4.18 -2.24 1.22
N LYS A 165 -4.17 -3.06 0.17
CA LYS A 165 -3.13 -3.07 -0.85
C LYS A 165 -3.72 -3.41 -2.21
N ILE A 166 -3.23 -2.76 -3.26
CA ILE A 166 -3.56 -3.06 -4.64
C ILE A 166 -2.24 -3.32 -5.36
N ILE A 167 -2.10 -4.50 -5.95
CA ILE A 167 -0.98 -4.86 -6.82
C ILE A 167 -1.44 -4.68 -8.25
N ILE A 168 -0.65 -3.96 -9.03
CA ILE A 168 -0.92 -3.63 -10.43
C ILE A 168 0.28 -4.10 -11.26
N PHE A 169 0.03 -4.95 -12.23
CA PHE A 169 1.06 -5.51 -13.10
C PHE A 169 0.52 -5.68 -14.52
N ALA A 170 1.42 -5.86 -15.48
CA ALA A 170 1.05 -6.20 -16.84
C ALA A 170 1.38 -7.68 -17.11
N GLU A 171 0.42 -8.39 -17.69
CA GLU A 171 0.57 -9.77 -18.12
C GLU A 171 0.20 -9.84 -19.61
N GLN A 172 1.14 -10.28 -20.45
CA GLN A 172 0.95 -10.38 -21.91
C GLN A 172 0.36 -9.10 -22.54
N GLY A 173 0.81 -7.93 -22.07
CA GLY A 173 0.34 -6.62 -22.55
C GLY A 173 -1.01 -6.17 -22.00
N THR A 174 -1.62 -6.93 -21.09
CA THR A 174 -2.88 -6.60 -20.42
C THR A 174 -2.64 -6.16 -18.99
N LEU A 175 -3.22 -5.03 -18.58
CA LEU A 175 -3.15 -4.55 -17.21
C LEU A 175 -4.02 -5.41 -16.29
N LYS A 176 -3.46 -5.86 -15.17
CA LYS A 176 -4.14 -6.61 -14.12
C LYS A 176 -4.03 -5.85 -12.80
N ALA A 177 -5.08 -5.94 -11.99
CA ALA A 177 -5.12 -5.37 -10.64
C ALA A 177 -5.68 -6.41 -9.67
N LYS A 178 -5.05 -6.57 -8.51
CA LYS A 178 -5.53 -7.44 -7.43
C LYS A 178 -5.52 -6.64 -6.13
N ALA A 179 -6.67 -6.62 -5.45
CA ALA A 179 -6.89 -5.83 -4.25
C ALA A 179 -7.05 -6.73 -3.02
N PHE A 180 -6.46 -6.29 -1.92
CA PHE A 180 -6.35 -7.04 -0.67
C PHE A 180 -6.71 -6.16 0.52
N LEU A 181 -7.33 -6.78 1.53
CA LEU A 181 -7.60 -6.21 2.84
C LEU A 181 -6.92 -7.06 3.91
N LEU A 182 -6.20 -6.42 4.83
CA LEU A 182 -5.51 -7.04 5.94
C LEU A 182 -6.08 -6.49 7.24
N THR A 183 -6.44 -7.36 8.18
CA THR A 183 -6.90 -6.95 9.50
C THR A 183 -5.88 -7.29 10.57
N GLN A 184 -5.78 -6.46 11.60
CA GLN A 184 -5.02 -6.72 12.81
C GLN A 184 -5.90 -6.62 14.05
N ASN A 185 -5.64 -7.48 15.03
CA ASN A 185 -6.30 -7.41 16.33
C ASN A 185 -5.48 -6.53 17.30
N LEU A 186 -6.12 -5.49 17.84
CA LEU A 186 -5.49 -4.55 18.78
C LEU A 186 -5.83 -4.84 20.25
N ASP A 187 -6.65 -5.85 20.55
CA ASP A 187 -6.98 -6.24 21.93
C ASP A 187 -5.76 -6.82 22.65
N GLN A 188 -4.82 -7.38 21.88
CA GLN A 188 -3.52 -7.85 22.35
C GLN A 188 -2.53 -6.76 22.78
N LEU A 189 -2.91 -5.47 22.73
CA LEU A 189 -2.12 -4.42 23.38
C LEU A 189 -2.00 -4.63 24.91
N GLU A 190 -2.86 -5.46 25.50
CA GLU A 190 -2.94 -5.73 26.95
C GLU A 190 -2.85 -7.22 27.35
N ALA A 191 -2.87 -8.18 26.41
CA ALA A 191 -2.88 -9.63 26.71
C ALA A 191 -2.10 -10.49 25.68
N LEU A 192 -1.74 -11.73 26.08
CA LEU A 192 -0.87 -12.69 25.37
C LEU A 192 -1.62 -13.78 24.56
N ASP A 193 -2.89 -13.58 24.22
CA ASP A 193 -3.67 -14.61 23.49
C ASP A 193 -3.55 -14.49 21.96
N LEU A 194 -3.73 -15.64 21.31
CA LEU A 194 -3.33 -16.00 19.94
C LEU A 194 -3.87 -15.10 18.81
N ASP A 195 -3.04 -15.08 17.76
CA ASP A 195 -3.08 -14.26 16.55
C ASP A 195 -4.40 -14.33 15.78
N GLU A 196 -4.83 -13.19 15.24
CA GLU A 196 -5.78 -13.22 14.12
C GLU A 196 -5.51 -12.07 13.13
N LEU A 197 -4.34 -12.13 12.51
CA LEU A 197 -4.13 -11.47 11.24
C LEU A 197 -4.95 -12.21 10.19
N ARG A 198 -5.85 -11.50 9.50
CA ARG A 198 -6.66 -12.07 8.43
C ARG A 198 -6.41 -11.30 7.14
N LEU A 199 -6.12 -12.03 6.06
CA LEU A 199 -5.98 -11.48 4.71
C LEU A 199 -7.23 -11.82 3.90
N PHE A 200 -7.75 -10.87 3.14
CA PHE A 200 -8.87 -11.08 2.23
C PHE A 200 -8.53 -10.53 0.86
N GLN A 201 -8.92 -11.25 -0.20
CA GLN A 201 -9.03 -10.65 -1.53
C GLN A 201 -10.38 -9.91 -1.62
N VAL A 202 -10.34 -8.69 -2.12
CA VAL A 202 -11.52 -7.80 -2.20
C VAL A 202 -11.58 -7.13 -3.57
N THR A 203 -12.74 -6.60 -3.95
CA THR A 203 -12.86 -5.81 -5.18
C THR A 203 -12.36 -4.39 -4.96
N LEU A 204 -11.99 -3.70 -6.03
CA LEU A 204 -11.71 -2.28 -5.99
C LEU A 204 -12.92 -1.46 -5.53
N GLY A 205 -14.13 -1.83 -5.95
CA GLY A 205 -15.37 -1.18 -5.50
C GLY A 205 -15.54 -1.23 -3.98
N GLU A 206 -15.29 -2.38 -3.37
CA GLU A 206 -15.33 -2.53 -1.91
C GLU A 206 -14.25 -1.68 -1.22
N LEU A 207 -13.03 -1.62 -1.76
CA LEU A 207 -11.99 -0.74 -1.22
C LEU A 207 -12.37 0.75 -1.33
N GLU A 208 -13.00 1.18 -2.42
CA GLU A 208 -13.46 2.57 -2.56
C GLU A 208 -14.50 2.94 -1.49
N GLU A 209 -15.41 2.03 -1.17
CA GLU A 209 -16.41 2.22 -0.12
C GLU A 209 -15.76 2.33 1.27
N ARG A 210 -14.81 1.45 1.58
CA ARG A 210 -14.11 1.44 2.88
C ARG A 210 -13.18 2.65 3.06
N THR A 211 -12.44 3.00 2.02
CA THR A 211 -11.35 3.99 2.11
C THR A 211 -11.78 5.39 1.71
N GLN A 212 -12.95 5.52 1.07
CA GLN A 212 -13.42 6.75 0.43
C GLN A 212 -12.50 7.26 -0.69
N LEU A 213 -11.55 6.42 -1.14
CA LEU A 213 -10.73 6.66 -2.31
C LEU A 213 -11.51 6.29 -3.58
N LEU A 214 -11.04 6.81 -4.70
CA LEU A 214 -11.52 6.51 -6.04
C LEU A 214 -10.32 6.09 -6.88
N PHE A 215 -10.42 4.90 -7.45
CA PHE A 215 -9.41 4.32 -8.33
C PHE A 215 -9.78 4.59 -9.79
N PRO A 216 -8.79 4.79 -10.69
CA PRO A 216 -9.08 5.03 -12.09
C PRO A 216 -9.82 3.85 -12.75
N ALA A 217 -10.66 4.16 -13.74
CA ALA A 217 -11.38 3.15 -14.53
C ALA A 217 -10.47 2.10 -15.18
N ALA A 218 -9.20 2.42 -15.44
CA ALA A 218 -8.21 1.46 -15.93
C ALA A 218 -7.93 0.33 -14.92
N LEU A 219 -7.91 0.62 -13.62
CA LEU A 219 -7.72 -0.40 -12.59
C LEU A 219 -8.97 -1.27 -12.44
N HIS A 220 -10.16 -0.67 -12.48
CA HIS A 220 -11.43 -1.41 -12.48
C HIS A 220 -11.54 -2.40 -13.66
N LYS A 221 -10.98 -2.07 -14.83
CA LYS A 221 -10.91 -3.01 -15.96
C LYS A 221 -9.93 -4.16 -15.74
N GLY A 222 -8.90 -3.95 -14.91
CA GLY A 222 -7.90 -4.95 -14.58
C GLY A 222 -8.25 -5.79 -13.35
N ASP A 223 -9.25 -5.38 -12.57
CA ASP A 223 -9.82 -6.14 -11.45
C ASP A 223 -10.91 -7.07 -11.98
N THR A 224 -10.58 -8.37 -11.99
CA THR A 224 -11.45 -9.44 -12.50
C THR A 224 -12.17 -10.19 -11.38
N LEU A 225 -11.96 -9.80 -10.12
CA LEU A 225 -12.53 -10.50 -8.98
C LEU A 225 -14.06 -10.39 -8.97
N VAL A 226 -14.73 -11.53 -8.85
CA VAL A 226 -16.18 -11.60 -8.61
C VAL A 226 -16.41 -12.30 -7.28
N VAL A 227 -16.96 -11.57 -6.32
CA VAL A 227 -17.27 -12.06 -4.98
C VAL A 227 -18.76 -11.84 -4.70
N PRO A 228 -19.51 -12.90 -4.34
CA PRO A 228 -20.96 -12.81 -4.17
C PRO A 228 -21.40 -12.24 -2.81
N GLU A 229 -20.52 -12.21 -1.81
CA GLU A 229 -20.87 -11.95 -0.40
C GLU A 229 -19.95 -10.89 0.24
N ALA A 230 -20.35 -10.29 1.36
CA ALA A 230 -19.57 -9.26 2.06
C ALA A 230 -18.34 -9.86 2.77
N VAL A 231 -17.25 -9.08 2.97
CA VAL A 231 -16.01 -9.58 3.62
C VAL A 231 -16.26 -10.19 5.01
N ALA A 232 -17.22 -9.67 5.77
CA ALA A 232 -17.55 -10.21 7.09
C ALA A 232 -18.00 -11.69 7.05
N ASP A 233 -18.50 -12.13 5.90
CA ASP A 233 -19.01 -13.48 5.66
C ASP A 233 -18.00 -14.35 4.88
N ARG A 234 -16.86 -13.79 4.45
CA ARG A 234 -15.83 -14.52 3.69
C ARG A 234 -14.83 -15.20 4.62
N THR A 235 -14.38 -16.38 4.23
CA THR A 235 -13.20 -17.02 4.84
C THR A 235 -11.95 -16.22 4.48
N PRO A 236 -11.06 -15.92 5.46
CA PRO A 236 -9.74 -15.37 5.17
C PRO A 236 -8.94 -16.25 4.20
N LEU A 237 -7.99 -15.66 3.49
CA LEU A 237 -6.99 -16.39 2.73
C LEU A 237 -6.00 -17.04 3.69
N ASP A 238 -5.86 -18.35 3.61
CA ASP A 238 -4.90 -19.13 4.40
C ASP A 238 -3.61 -19.38 3.60
N SER A 239 -3.70 -19.37 2.25
CA SER A 239 -2.60 -19.68 1.33
C SER A 239 -2.75 -18.96 -0.02
N LEU A 240 -1.69 -19.01 -0.84
CA LEU A 240 -1.72 -18.47 -2.21
C LEU A 240 -2.73 -19.14 -3.14
N ALA A 241 -3.05 -20.41 -2.87
CA ALA A 241 -4.00 -21.17 -3.67
C ALA A 241 -5.42 -20.63 -3.52
N ASP A 242 -5.70 -19.89 -2.44
CA ASP A 242 -7.01 -19.31 -2.17
C ASP A 242 -7.24 -18.00 -2.94
N ILE A 243 -6.19 -17.43 -3.53
CA ILE A 243 -6.30 -16.24 -4.37
C ILE A 243 -6.90 -16.63 -5.72
N GLN A 244 -7.90 -15.87 -6.17
CA GLN A 244 -8.42 -16.01 -7.52
C GLN A 244 -7.44 -15.44 -8.53
N TRP A 245 -6.67 -16.35 -9.12
CA TRP A 245 -5.74 -16.08 -10.21
C TRP A 245 -6.40 -16.27 -11.58
N ASP A 246 -6.07 -15.38 -12.52
CA ASP A 246 -6.62 -15.43 -13.88
C ASP A 246 -5.91 -16.48 -14.78
N TRP A 247 -4.83 -17.13 -14.31
CA TRP A 247 -3.91 -17.94 -15.15
C TRP A 247 -4.33 -19.39 -15.39
N ALA A 248 -5.58 -19.80 -15.14
CA ALA A 248 -6.03 -21.18 -15.31
C ALA A 248 -6.14 -21.67 -16.79
N LEU A 249 -5.29 -21.19 -17.71
CA LEU A 249 -5.08 -21.76 -19.04
C LEU A 249 -3.59 -21.74 -19.45
N PRO A 250 -2.98 -22.88 -19.80
CA PRO A 250 -1.55 -22.98 -20.04
C PRO A 250 -1.12 -22.44 -21.41
N GLY A 251 0.04 -21.76 -21.40
CA GLY A 251 0.92 -21.54 -22.54
C GLY A 251 0.64 -20.28 -23.35
N ARG A 252 1.46 -19.23 -23.14
CA ARG A 252 1.87 -18.22 -24.15
C ARG A 252 2.83 -17.17 -23.56
N SER A 253 3.81 -16.74 -24.37
CA SER A 253 4.92 -15.86 -24.00
C SER A 253 4.59 -14.36 -24.09
N CYS A 254 5.33 -13.53 -23.33
CA CYS A 254 5.12 -12.08 -23.16
C CYS A 254 5.70 -11.21 -24.31
N ASP A 255 5.00 -10.12 -24.68
CA ASP A 255 5.39 -9.14 -25.71
C ASP A 255 5.93 -7.83 -25.09
N ARG A 256 7.07 -7.36 -25.63
CA ARG A 256 8.00 -6.38 -25.05
C ARG A 256 7.63 -4.90 -25.25
N ARG A 257 6.60 -4.56 -26.04
CA ARG A 257 6.39 -3.16 -26.51
C ARG A 257 5.31 -2.34 -25.80
N LEU A 258 4.49 -2.94 -24.94
CA LEU A 258 3.32 -2.25 -24.33
C LEU A 258 3.52 -1.72 -22.89
N ILE A 259 4.58 -2.12 -22.20
CA ILE A 259 4.78 -1.78 -20.77
C ILE A 259 4.99 -0.26 -20.56
N CYS A 260 5.52 0.46 -21.55
CA CYS A 260 5.76 1.91 -21.45
C CYS A 260 4.53 2.79 -21.74
N SER A 261 3.50 2.29 -22.43
CA SER A 261 2.31 3.09 -22.80
C SER A 261 1.14 2.93 -21.83
N LEU A 262 1.10 1.83 -21.07
CA LEU A 262 0.06 1.55 -20.07
C LEU A 262 0.41 2.06 -18.67
N PHE A 263 1.65 2.50 -18.44
CA PHE A 263 2.09 3.06 -17.17
C PHE A 263 2.56 4.51 -17.31
N PRO A 264 1.74 5.50 -16.92
CA PRO A 264 2.27 6.80 -16.53
C PRO A 264 3.29 6.67 -15.39
N LEU A 265 3.14 5.64 -14.54
CA LEU A 265 3.80 5.42 -13.24
C LEU A 265 5.32 5.30 -13.23
N TRP A 266 5.97 5.03 -14.37
CA TRP A 266 7.43 4.82 -14.45
C TRP A 266 8.25 6.10 -14.70
N GLY A 267 7.58 7.24 -14.90
CA GLY A 267 8.23 8.55 -14.91
C GLY A 267 8.34 9.14 -13.51
N ARG A 268 9.44 9.84 -13.21
CA ARG A 268 9.70 10.56 -11.93
C ARG A 268 8.64 11.61 -11.54
N GLU A 269 7.54 11.72 -12.27
CA GLU A 269 6.53 12.79 -12.19
C GLU A 269 5.07 12.31 -12.20
N ASN A 270 4.78 11.00 -12.28
CA ASN A 270 3.42 10.52 -12.54
C ASN A 270 2.93 9.53 -11.48
N ALA A 271 2.46 10.03 -10.34
CA ALA A 271 1.64 9.23 -9.44
C ALA A 271 0.23 9.08 -10.03
N VAL A 272 -0.30 7.85 -10.11
CA VAL A 272 -1.73 7.63 -10.35
C VAL A 272 -2.50 8.21 -9.16
N ILE A 273 -3.35 9.18 -9.44
CA ILE A 273 -4.04 9.98 -8.43
C ILE A 273 -5.26 9.20 -7.93
N CYS A 274 -5.23 8.74 -6.68
CA CYS A 274 -6.44 8.39 -5.96
C CYS A 274 -7.15 9.67 -5.53
N ARG A 275 -8.44 9.83 -5.85
CA ARG A 275 -9.24 10.99 -5.39
C ARG A 275 -10.09 10.59 -4.19
N THR A 276 -10.36 11.49 -3.25
CA THR A 276 -11.36 11.23 -2.20
C THR A 276 -12.76 11.60 -2.71
N ARG A 277 -13.81 10.86 -2.30
CA ARG A 277 -15.20 11.28 -2.53
C ARG A 277 -15.47 12.55 -1.70
N SER A 278 -15.74 13.68 -2.36
CA SER A 278 -16.19 14.89 -1.67
C SER A 278 -17.63 14.69 -1.18
N GLY A 279 -17.86 14.79 0.13
CA GLY A 279 -19.20 14.79 0.71
C GLY A 279 -20.07 15.91 0.11
N SER A 280 -21.28 15.55 -0.30
CA SER A 280 -22.31 16.46 -0.79
C SER A 280 -22.70 17.47 0.29
N GLY A 281 -22.34 18.74 0.06
CA GLY A 281 -22.95 19.87 0.75
C GLY A 281 -24.42 19.97 0.34
N PHE A 282 -25.30 19.99 1.34
CA PHE A 282 -26.70 20.33 1.20
C PHE A 282 -26.88 21.69 0.48
N GLY A 283 -27.72 21.69 -0.56
CA GLY A 283 -28.64 22.76 -0.93
C GLY A 283 -28.10 24.16 -1.23
N ARG A 284 -28.17 24.55 -2.50
CA ARG A 284 -29.09 25.60 -2.97
C ARG A 284 -29.02 25.69 -4.50
N SER A 285 -30.21 25.69 -5.08
CA SER A 285 -30.50 25.93 -6.50
C SER A 285 -30.09 27.33 -6.95
N CYS A 286 -29.63 27.40 -8.21
CA CYS A 286 -29.43 28.57 -9.09
C CYS A 286 -30.61 29.57 -9.07
N PRO A 287 -30.40 30.82 -9.54
CA PRO A 287 -30.07 31.11 -10.94
C PRO A 287 -28.58 31.28 -11.23
#